data_AF-A0AAX2F6G6-F1
#
_entry.id   AF-A0AAX2F6G6-F1
#
_cell.length_a   1.000
_cell.length_b   1.000
_cell.length_c   1.000
_cell.angle_alpha   90.00
_cell.angle_beta   90.00
_cell.angle_gamma   90.00
#
_symmetry.space_group_name_H-M   'P 1'
#
loop_
_entity.id
_entity.type
_entity.pdbx_description
1 polymer ?
#
loop_
_entity_poly.entity_id
_entity_poly.type
_entity_poly.pdbx_seq_one_letter_code
_entity_poly.pdbx_strand_id
1 'polypeptide(L)'
;MTKEELLLWGEKTVQLYNKIADERGREKTPAFYTQSNLNKIIGVNSVDILIAGINPGSGGTYQQMIENPNWGISSATGMTAEQLISGNFGRAPQYGNCTNWSRHHTWHYFMNLKRFFKDVEEPNILDDERRFVLTNATFFNTVKEKELSQSLLKTTFPQTIDLVRRIKPKMIVWLSGRNAFYRLASISIDGFSFKYDKTRNPIMARIYMGTFNGIPCFGIPHPGAFLTTEERTLIAKFFSYVFNYKSIDEIDLNNLESFCINEIQAYHKRLKEKKPVSKKNNIDIKSIEHSILERKKTYIYNNGNRIRKDENAQYGITIAESYIFVRQAYEDKYKTPQINPNDDIVIEKLKEKGYKSRKGWLGSRKLMEFGSTEKEIEQKVIEEINLLFELLDV
;
A
#
# COMPACT_ATOMS: atom_id res chain seq x y z
N MET A 1 -14.01 -5.89 27.33
CA MET A 1 -13.19 -7.07 27.01
C MET A 1 -12.13 -7.24 28.09
N THR A 2 -12.01 -8.44 28.68
CA THR A 2 -10.97 -8.75 29.68
C THR A 2 -9.65 -9.13 29.00
N LYS A 3 -8.57 -9.24 29.80
CA LYS A 3 -7.27 -9.70 29.30
C LYS A 3 -7.33 -11.16 28.85
N GLU A 4 -8.04 -11.98 29.60
CA GLU A 4 -8.22 -13.42 29.35
C GLU A 4 -9.00 -13.63 28.04
N GLU A 5 -10.07 -12.85 27.82
CA GLU A 5 -10.85 -12.90 26.58
C GLU A 5 -10.01 -12.53 25.35
N LEU A 6 -9.13 -11.53 25.49
CA LEU A 6 -8.24 -11.09 24.42
C LEU A 6 -7.13 -12.10 24.15
N LEU A 7 -6.53 -12.67 25.20
CA LEU A 7 -5.52 -13.73 25.07
C LEU A 7 -6.09 -14.98 24.41
N LEU A 8 -7.28 -15.43 24.83
CA LEU A 8 -7.94 -16.60 24.22
C LEU A 8 -8.24 -16.37 22.73
N TRP A 9 -8.65 -15.16 22.34
CA TRP A 9 -8.78 -14.79 20.93
C TRP A 9 -7.43 -14.82 20.22
N GLY A 10 -6.38 -14.28 20.86
CA GLY A 10 -5.02 -14.27 20.36
C GLY A 10 -4.49 -15.68 20.10
N GLU A 11 -4.67 -16.60 21.06
CA GLU A 11 -4.28 -18.01 20.97
C GLU A 11 -4.93 -18.70 19.78
N LYS A 12 -6.26 -18.59 19.64
CA LYS A 12 -6.99 -19.18 18.50
C LYS A 12 -6.52 -18.60 17.17
N THR A 13 -6.23 -17.30 17.15
CA THR A 13 -5.75 -16.61 15.96
C THR A 13 -4.34 -17.09 15.58
N VAL A 14 -3.38 -17.09 16.51
CA VAL A 14 -2.01 -17.52 16.20
C VAL A 14 -1.94 -19.00 15.87
N GLN A 15 -2.72 -19.86 16.54
CA GLN A 15 -2.82 -21.28 16.18
C GLN A 15 -3.24 -21.47 14.72
N LEU A 16 -4.28 -20.75 14.28
CA LEU A 16 -4.73 -20.78 12.89
C LEU A 16 -3.65 -20.30 11.92
N TYR A 17 -3.03 -19.15 12.19
CA TYR A 17 -2.07 -18.54 11.27
C TYR A 17 -0.74 -19.29 11.22
N ASN A 18 -0.23 -19.78 12.36
CA ASN A 18 0.94 -20.65 12.42
C ASN A 18 0.69 -21.94 11.64
N LYS A 19 -0.47 -22.60 11.84
CA LYS A 19 -0.84 -23.80 11.11
C LYS A 19 -0.87 -23.56 9.59
N ILE A 20 -1.49 -22.46 9.14
CA ILE A 20 -1.50 -22.10 7.71
C ILE A 20 -0.07 -21.92 7.18
N ALA A 21 0.81 -21.30 7.97
CA ALA A 21 2.20 -21.08 7.54
C ALA A 21 3.01 -22.38 7.49
N ASP A 22 2.81 -23.28 8.45
CA ASP A 22 3.48 -24.58 8.48
C ASP A 22 3.01 -25.48 7.33
N GLU A 23 1.70 -25.51 7.02
CA GLU A 23 1.14 -26.31 5.93
C GLU A 23 1.58 -25.81 4.53
N ARG A 24 1.75 -24.50 4.37
CA ARG A 24 2.08 -23.88 3.06
C ARG A 24 3.57 -23.63 2.84
N GLY A 25 4.39 -23.78 3.88
CA GLY A 25 5.75 -23.27 3.94
C GLY A 25 5.79 -21.82 4.42
N ARG A 26 6.60 -21.57 5.45
CA ARG A 26 6.74 -20.24 6.10
C ARG A 26 7.38 -19.21 5.16
N GLU A 27 8.19 -19.67 4.22
CA GLU A 27 8.82 -18.88 3.16
C GLU A 27 7.84 -18.48 2.04
N LYS A 28 6.70 -19.15 1.93
CA LYS A 28 5.63 -18.84 0.96
C LYS A 28 4.42 -18.16 1.59
N THR A 29 4.43 -18.01 2.90
CA THR A 29 3.34 -17.42 3.67
C THR A 29 3.72 -15.98 4.04
N PRO A 30 2.84 -14.99 3.81
CA PRO A 30 3.09 -13.64 4.30
C PRO A 30 3.27 -13.63 5.82
N ALA A 31 4.12 -12.74 6.32
CA ALA A 31 4.16 -12.46 7.76
C ALA A 31 2.78 -11.97 8.26
N PHE A 32 2.55 -12.01 9.56
CA PHE A 32 1.28 -11.57 10.13
C PHE A 32 1.44 -10.91 11.48
N TYR A 33 0.62 -9.90 11.75
CA TYR A 33 0.55 -9.17 13.02
C TYR A 33 -0.72 -8.30 13.05
N THR A 34 -1.09 -7.80 14.22
CA THR A 34 -2.09 -6.73 14.34
C THR A 34 -1.38 -5.38 14.31
N GLN A 35 -1.93 -4.32 13.72
CA GLN A 35 -1.19 -3.04 13.65
C GLN A 35 -1.11 -2.40 15.04
N SER A 36 -2.26 -2.18 15.67
CA SER A 36 -2.41 -1.52 16.97
C SER A 36 -2.17 -2.46 18.16
N ASN A 37 -1.69 -1.89 19.27
CA ASN A 37 -1.55 -2.63 20.52
C ASN A 37 -2.93 -2.85 21.18
N LEU A 38 -3.48 -4.05 21.01
CA LEU A 38 -4.81 -4.41 21.52
C LEU A 38 -4.87 -4.47 23.04
N ASN A 39 -3.73 -4.49 23.76
CA ASN A 39 -3.75 -4.38 25.21
C ASN A 39 -4.34 -3.05 25.70
N LYS A 40 -4.33 -2.01 24.86
CA LYS A 40 -4.87 -0.68 25.21
C LYS A 40 -6.39 -0.67 25.35
N ILE A 41 -7.09 -1.66 24.78
CA ILE A 41 -8.55 -1.75 24.83
C ILE A 41 -9.06 -2.73 25.89
N ILE A 42 -8.18 -3.26 26.75
CA ILE A 42 -8.58 -4.06 27.92
C ILE A 42 -9.35 -3.18 28.89
N GLY A 43 -10.48 -3.67 29.39
CA GLY A 43 -11.38 -2.92 30.26
C GLY A 43 -12.23 -1.87 29.55
N VAL A 44 -12.05 -1.68 28.23
CA VAL A 44 -12.92 -0.83 27.42
C VAL A 44 -14.18 -1.62 27.02
N ASN A 45 -15.35 -0.99 27.20
CA ASN A 45 -16.64 -1.61 26.88
C ASN A 45 -16.94 -1.63 25.38
N SER A 46 -16.53 -0.56 24.68
CA SER A 46 -16.71 -0.37 23.24
C SER A 46 -15.67 0.64 22.76
N VAL A 47 -14.97 0.33 21.68
CA VAL A 47 -14.10 1.29 20.99
C VAL A 47 -14.93 2.15 20.05
N ASP A 48 -14.50 3.38 19.78
CA ASP A 48 -15.24 4.26 18.88
C ASP A 48 -15.09 3.80 17.42
N ILE A 49 -13.87 3.46 16.99
CA ILE A 49 -13.60 3.12 15.59
C ILE A 49 -12.70 1.90 15.48
N LEU A 50 -13.11 0.91 14.68
CA LEU A 50 -12.17 -0.05 14.11
C LEU A 50 -11.85 0.36 12.67
N ILE A 51 -10.56 0.55 12.38
CA ILE A 51 -10.06 0.88 11.05
C ILE A 51 -9.33 -0.36 10.52
N ALA A 52 -9.81 -0.91 9.41
CA ALA A 52 -9.24 -2.11 8.82
C ALA A 52 -8.89 -1.89 7.35
N GLY A 53 -7.63 -2.16 7.02
CA GLY A 53 -7.21 -2.28 5.64
C GLY A 53 -7.39 -3.71 5.16
N ILE A 54 -8.06 -3.92 4.03
CA ILE A 54 -7.95 -5.21 3.32
C ILE A 54 -6.54 -5.41 2.74
N ASN A 55 -5.75 -4.35 2.71
CA ASN A 55 -4.36 -4.33 2.31
C ASN A 55 -3.72 -3.03 2.83
N PRO A 56 -2.89 -3.06 3.89
CA PRO A 56 -1.47 -2.78 3.66
C PRO A 56 -0.48 -3.38 4.69
N GLY A 57 0.67 -3.81 4.19
CA GLY A 57 1.88 -3.94 4.99
C GLY A 57 3.14 -3.75 4.15
N SER A 58 4.28 -3.53 4.82
CA SER A 58 5.56 -3.90 4.23
C SER A 58 5.50 -5.41 4.02
N GLY A 59 5.75 -5.88 2.80
CA GLY A 59 5.75 -7.31 2.50
C GLY A 59 6.78 -8.09 3.32
N GLY A 60 7.01 -9.32 2.91
CA GLY A 60 7.94 -10.21 3.57
C GLY A 60 7.24 -11.46 4.04
N THR A 61 8.01 -12.54 4.11
CA THR A 61 7.51 -13.86 4.44
C THR A 61 7.51 -14.05 5.94
N TYR A 62 6.71 -14.99 6.42
CA TYR A 62 6.70 -15.34 7.83
C TYR A 62 8.04 -15.91 8.28
N GLN A 63 8.73 -16.64 7.40
CA GLN A 63 10.11 -17.08 7.63
C GLN A 63 11.06 -15.90 7.86
N GLN A 64 11.01 -14.86 7.01
CA GLN A 64 11.83 -13.65 7.20
C GLN A 64 11.52 -12.91 8.50
N MET A 65 10.26 -12.96 8.95
CA MET A 65 9.85 -12.37 10.22
C MET A 65 10.43 -13.14 11.42
N ILE A 66 10.44 -14.48 11.36
CA ILE A 66 11.05 -15.36 12.37
C ILE A 66 12.57 -15.16 12.43
N GLU A 67 13.22 -15.13 11.28
CA GLU A 67 14.69 -14.96 11.18
C GLU A 67 15.17 -13.59 11.64
N ASN A 68 14.27 -12.60 11.67
CA ASN A 68 14.59 -11.26 12.10
C ASN A 68 14.53 -11.14 13.63
N PRO A 69 15.68 -10.97 14.32
CA PRO A 69 15.73 -10.97 15.78
C PRO A 69 14.96 -9.81 16.41
N ASN A 70 14.66 -8.75 15.65
CA ASN A 70 13.87 -7.62 16.14
C ASN A 70 12.41 -7.99 16.43
N TRP A 71 11.90 -9.08 15.84
CA TRP A 71 10.59 -9.61 16.20
C TRP A 71 10.67 -10.55 17.40
N GLY A 72 11.78 -11.26 17.61
CA GLY A 72 11.92 -12.17 18.76
C GLY A 72 10.92 -13.33 18.71
N ILE A 73 10.62 -13.84 17.52
CA ILE A 73 9.75 -15.00 17.31
C ILE A 73 10.63 -16.25 17.27
N SER A 74 10.30 -17.25 18.09
CA SER A 74 11.00 -18.53 18.08
C SER A 74 10.60 -19.36 16.86
N SER A 75 11.56 -19.96 16.17
CA SER A 75 11.29 -20.89 15.07
C SER A 75 10.57 -22.16 15.54
N ALA A 76 10.72 -22.55 16.81
CA ALA A 76 10.08 -23.75 17.35
C ALA A 76 8.59 -23.54 17.65
N THR A 77 8.20 -22.36 18.17
CA THR A 77 6.83 -22.09 18.61
C THR A 77 6.04 -21.19 17.65
N GLY A 78 6.74 -20.41 16.81
CA GLY A 78 6.13 -19.34 16.04
C GLY A 78 5.63 -18.19 16.92
N MET A 79 4.78 -17.35 16.33
CA MET A 79 4.09 -16.22 16.93
C MET A 79 3.23 -16.69 18.10
N THR A 80 3.35 -15.99 19.23
CA THR A 80 2.53 -16.19 20.42
C THR A 80 1.35 -15.23 20.49
N ALA A 81 0.35 -15.56 21.30
CA ALA A 81 -0.82 -14.69 21.49
C ALA A 81 -0.42 -13.32 22.03
N GLU A 82 0.49 -13.27 23.01
CA GLU A 82 1.03 -12.07 23.63
C GLU A 82 1.70 -11.17 22.59
N GLN A 83 2.47 -11.75 21.69
CA GLN A 83 3.10 -11.04 20.58
C GLN A 83 2.05 -10.48 19.63
N LEU A 84 1.08 -11.29 19.20
CA LEU A 84 0.03 -10.86 18.28
C LEU A 84 -0.79 -9.68 18.83
N ILE A 85 -1.20 -9.73 20.10
CA ILE A 85 -2.04 -8.68 20.72
C ILE A 85 -1.25 -7.42 21.06
N SER A 86 0.09 -7.48 21.08
CA SER A 86 0.96 -6.34 21.32
C SER A 86 1.07 -5.38 20.13
N GLY A 87 0.44 -5.70 19.00
CA GLY A 87 0.43 -4.84 17.81
C GLY A 87 1.62 -5.08 16.90
N ASN A 88 2.08 -4.05 16.17
CA ASN A 88 3.31 -4.10 15.40
C ASN A 88 4.52 -4.03 16.35
N PHE A 89 4.80 -5.16 17.03
CA PHE A 89 5.74 -5.27 18.14
C PHE A 89 7.21 -5.39 17.74
N GLY A 90 7.49 -5.55 16.44
CA GLY A 90 8.85 -5.57 15.91
C GLY A 90 9.66 -4.37 16.39
N ARG A 91 10.85 -4.62 16.89
CA ARG A 91 11.72 -3.61 17.49
C ARG A 91 12.48 -2.81 16.43
N ALA A 92 12.75 -1.55 16.72
CA ALA A 92 13.52 -0.66 15.86
C ALA A 92 14.78 -0.18 16.60
N PRO A 93 15.90 -0.92 16.53
CA PRO A 93 17.14 -0.62 17.27
C PRO A 93 17.64 0.81 17.05
N GLN A 94 17.54 1.30 15.82
CA GLN A 94 17.96 2.64 15.40
C GLN A 94 17.08 3.78 15.95
N TYR A 95 16.03 3.45 16.72
CA TYR A 95 15.15 4.39 17.40
C TYR A 95 14.99 4.02 18.88
N GLY A 96 16.10 3.73 19.56
CA GLY A 96 16.09 3.41 21.00
C GLY A 96 15.41 2.09 21.32
N ASN A 97 15.39 1.13 20.38
CA ASN A 97 14.80 -0.20 20.56
C ASN A 97 13.32 -0.19 20.96
N CYS A 98 12.57 0.85 20.59
CA CYS A 98 11.14 0.90 20.77
C CYS A 98 10.41 -0.02 19.77
N THR A 99 9.14 -0.31 20.02
CA THR A 99 8.31 -1.07 19.07
C THR A 99 7.99 -0.21 17.84
N ASN A 100 7.80 -0.84 16.68
CA ASN A 100 7.35 -0.14 15.49
C ASN A 100 6.02 0.58 15.75
N TRP A 101 5.07 -0.07 16.44
CA TRP A 101 3.80 0.56 16.81
C TRP A 101 3.98 1.83 17.63
N SER A 102 4.89 1.91 18.60
CA SER A 102 5.09 3.15 19.38
C SER A 102 5.51 4.37 18.54
N ARG A 103 5.93 4.16 17.29
CA ARG A 103 6.32 5.20 16.34
C ARG A 103 5.25 5.49 15.30
N HIS A 104 4.04 4.95 15.45
CA HIS A 104 2.98 5.10 14.44
C HIS A 104 2.67 6.57 14.11
N HIS A 105 2.78 7.48 15.08
CA HIS A 105 2.62 8.92 14.89
C HIS A 105 3.63 9.55 13.92
N THR A 106 4.77 8.90 13.66
CA THR A 106 5.75 9.36 12.67
C THR A 106 5.46 8.83 11.26
N TRP A 107 4.49 7.92 11.11
CA TRP A 107 4.20 7.30 9.82
C TRP A 107 3.34 8.25 8.98
N HIS A 108 3.79 8.57 7.76
CA HIS A 108 3.01 9.38 6.82
C HIS A 108 1.60 8.80 6.60
N TYR A 109 1.50 7.47 6.56
CA TYR A 109 0.23 6.75 6.51
C TYR A 109 -0.71 7.12 7.66
N PHE A 110 -0.22 7.07 8.91
CA PHE A 110 -1.04 7.35 10.09
C PHE A 110 -1.39 8.85 10.17
N MET A 111 -0.45 9.73 9.84
CA MET A 111 -0.70 11.17 9.78
C MET A 111 -1.77 11.53 8.73
N ASN A 112 -1.80 10.84 7.59
CA ASN A 112 -2.87 11.00 6.62
C ASN A 112 -4.20 10.44 7.12
N LEU A 113 -4.19 9.34 7.88
CA LEU A 113 -5.38 8.78 8.50
C LEU A 113 -5.98 9.74 9.55
N LYS A 114 -5.15 10.35 10.41
CA LYS A 114 -5.59 11.40 11.35
C LYS A 114 -6.34 12.54 10.66
N ARG A 115 -5.88 12.94 9.48
CA ARG A 115 -6.54 14.01 8.69
C ARG A 115 -7.94 13.64 8.22
N PHE A 116 -8.32 12.36 8.16
CA PHE A 116 -9.69 11.95 7.86
C PHE A 116 -10.63 12.12 9.05
N PHE A 117 -10.11 12.30 10.27
CA PHE A 117 -10.92 12.46 11.48
C PHE A 117 -10.69 13.81 12.17
N LYS A 118 -9.98 14.74 11.51
CA LYS A 118 -9.59 16.03 12.09
C LYS A 118 -10.77 16.92 12.50
N ASP A 119 -11.93 16.76 11.87
CA ASP A 119 -13.10 17.61 12.09
C ASP A 119 -14.11 16.95 13.05
N VAL A 120 -13.81 15.76 13.58
CA VAL A 120 -14.71 15.01 14.48
C VAL A 120 -14.73 15.64 15.88
N GLU A 121 -13.56 15.81 16.48
CA GLU A 121 -13.35 16.36 17.82
C GLU A 121 -11.88 16.76 18.00
N GLU A 122 -11.60 17.56 19.04
CA GLU A 122 -10.22 17.85 19.47
C GLU A 122 -10.03 17.55 20.98
N PRO A 123 -8.95 16.85 21.38
CA PRO A 123 -7.89 16.28 20.55
C PRO A 123 -8.41 15.15 19.64
N ASN A 124 -7.74 14.97 18.48
CA ASN A 124 -8.12 13.95 17.50
C ASN A 124 -8.31 12.57 18.13
N ILE A 125 -9.40 11.88 17.76
CA ILE A 125 -9.76 10.58 18.34
C ILE A 125 -8.67 9.50 18.20
N LEU A 126 -7.83 9.60 17.16
CA LEU A 126 -6.73 8.66 16.92
C LEU A 126 -5.48 8.96 17.76
N ASP A 127 -5.53 9.94 18.68
CA ASP A 127 -4.49 10.17 19.68
C ASP A 127 -4.69 9.34 20.96
N ASP A 128 -5.86 8.74 21.17
CA ASP A 128 -6.13 7.83 22.29
C ASP A 128 -6.26 6.37 21.82
N GLU A 129 -5.22 5.56 22.02
CA GLU A 129 -5.20 4.13 21.65
C GLU A 129 -6.28 3.27 22.35
N ARG A 130 -7.01 3.82 23.32
CA ARG A 130 -8.17 3.15 23.94
C ARG A 130 -9.45 3.30 23.11
N ARG A 131 -9.50 4.28 22.21
CA ARG A 131 -10.69 4.67 21.44
C ARG A 131 -10.72 4.09 20.04
N PHE A 132 -9.60 3.61 19.52
CA PHE A 132 -9.54 3.03 18.18
C PHE A 132 -8.74 1.73 18.11
N VAL A 133 -9.06 0.92 17.11
CA VAL A 133 -8.25 -0.23 16.70
C VAL A 133 -7.86 -0.04 15.25
N LEU A 134 -6.57 -0.02 14.96
CA LEU A 134 -6.05 -0.09 13.59
C LEU A 134 -5.54 -1.50 13.33
N THR A 135 -6.02 -2.14 12.27
CA THR A 135 -5.63 -3.50 11.92
C THR A 135 -5.78 -3.79 10.43
N ASN A 136 -5.50 -5.04 10.04
CA ASN A 136 -5.76 -5.55 8.71
C ASN A 136 -6.99 -6.47 8.73
N ALA A 137 -7.70 -6.57 7.60
CA ALA A 137 -8.86 -7.42 7.43
C ALA A 137 -8.54 -8.90 7.57
N THR A 138 -7.32 -9.27 7.16
CA THR A 138 -6.62 -10.48 7.57
C THR A 138 -5.30 -10.02 8.16
N PHE A 139 -4.83 -10.63 9.23
CA PHE A 139 -3.58 -10.19 9.89
C PHE A 139 -2.31 -10.41 9.04
N PHE A 140 -2.43 -10.96 7.83
CA PHE A 140 -1.30 -11.07 6.89
C PHE A 140 -0.87 -9.70 6.35
N ASN A 141 0.43 -9.48 6.25
CA ASN A 141 1.03 -8.23 5.77
C ASN A 141 1.33 -8.27 4.26
N THR A 142 0.31 -8.19 3.41
CA THR A 142 0.55 -8.21 1.96
C THR A 142 0.93 -6.84 1.39
N VAL A 143 1.76 -6.86 0.33
CA VAL A 143 2.11 -5.66 -0.43
C VAL A 143 0.92 -5.24 -1.28
N LYS A 144 0.24 -6.22 -1.88
CA LYS A 144 -0.91 -6.00 -2.77
C LYS A 144 -2.07 -6.90 -2.38
N GLU A 145 -3.30 -6.38 -2.49
CA GLU A 145 -4.54 -7.08 -2.16
C GLU A 145 -4.67 -8.42 -2.87
N LYS A 146 -4.20 -8.49 -4.13
CA LYS A 146 -4.23 -9.69 -4.97
C LYS A 146 -3.31 -10.83 -4.50
N GLU A 147 -2.41 -10.58 -3.55
CA GLU A 147 -1.51 -11.61 -2.99
C GLU A 147 -2.23 -12.52 -1.99
N LEU A 148 -3.40 -12.11 -1.49
CA LEU A 148 -4.27 -12.95 -0.66
C LEU A 148 -5.31 -13.66 -1.51
N SER A 149 -5.15 -14.98 -1.65
CA SER A 149 -6.15 -15.82 -2.30
C SER A 149 -7.50 -15.76 -1.58
N GLN A 150 -8.59 -15.97 -2.32
CA GLN A 150 -9.94 -15.97 -1.75
C GLN A 150 -10.10 -17.07 -0.68
N SER A 151 -9.41 -18.20 -0.84
CA SER A 151 -9.39 -19.28 0.15
C SER A 151 -8.78 -18.81 1.48
N LEU A 152 -7.59 -18.19 1.46
CA LEU A 152 -6.97 -17.66 2.68
C LEU A 152 -7.82 -16.60 3.35
N LEU A 153 -8.46 -15.73 2.56
CA LEU A 153 -9.40 -14.76 3.09
C LEU A 153 -10.54 -15.45 3.84
N LYS A 154 -11.23 -16.41 3.22
CA LYS A 154 -12.32 -17.15 3.86
C LYS A 154 -11.88 -17.86 5.14
N THR A 155 -10.68 -18.43 5.15
CA THR A 155 -10.14 -19.14 6.33
C THR A 155 -9.80 -18.18 7.47
N THR A 156 -9.27 -16.99 7.17
CA THR A 156 -8.71 -16.09 8.21
C THR A 156 -9.65 -14.97 8.65
N PHE A 157 -10.55 -14.53 7.78
CA PHE A 157 -11.51 -13.47 8.09
C PHE A 157 -12.43 -13.74 9.31
N PRO A 158 -12.78 -15.00 9.66
CA PRO A 158 -13.48 -15.29 10.91
C PRO A 158 -12.78 -14.74 12.17
N GLN A 159 -11.44 -14.67 12.20
CA GLN A 159 -10.72 -14.09 13.34
C GLN A 159 -10.94 -12.59 13.47
N THR A 160 -11.06 -11.88 12.34
CA THR A 160 -11.42 -10.46 12.30
C THR A 160 -12.87 -10.23 12.73
N ILE A 161 -13.80 -11.10 12.29
CA ILE A 161 -15.19 -11.06 12.74
C ILE A 161 -15.28 -11.27 14.26
N ASP A 162 -14.55 -12.24 14.80
CA ASP A 162 -14.52 -12.51 16.24
C ASP A 162 -13.93 -11.32 17.02
N LEU A 163 -12.85 -10.72 16.52
CA LEU A 163 -12.29 -9.49 17.10
C LEU A 163 -13.34 -8.36 17.12
N VAL A 164 -14.01 -8.10 16.01
CA VAL A 164 -15.07 -7.06 15.92
C VAL A 164 -16.17 -7.32 16.95
N ARG A 165 -16.63 -8.57 17.11
CA ARG A 165 -17.66 -8.93 18.10
C ARG A 165 -17.21 -8.68 19.54
N ARG A 166 -15.93 -8.90 19.85
CA ARG A 166 -15.35 -8.70 21.19
C ARG A 166 -15.16 -7.23 21.53
N ILE A 167 -14.60 -6.45 20.60
CA ILE A 167 -14.27 -5.03 20.84
C ILE A 167 -15.50 -4.11 20.68
N LYS A 168 -16.54 -4.57 19.98
CA LYS A 168 -17.82 -3.88 19.76
C LYS A 168 -17.61 -2.43 19.29
N PRO A 169 -16.98 -2.20 18.12
CA PRO A 169 -16.72 -0.85 17.66
C PRO A 169 -18.03 -0.13 17.34
N LYS A 170 -18.13 1.18 17.64
CA LYS A 170 -19.30 1.99 17.24
C LYS A 170 -19.41 2.11 15.72
N MET A 171 -18.27 2.18 15.04
CA MET A 171 -18.20 2.14 13.59
C MET A 171 -16.95 1.43 13.05
N ILE A 172 -17.04 0.97 11.81
CA ILE A 172 -15.94 0.31 11.10
C ILE A 172 -15.56 1.10 9.85
N VAL A 173 -14.27 1.40 9.69
CA VAL A 173 -13.74 2.08 8.51
C VAL A 173 -12.86 1.13 7.72
N TRP A 174 -13.32 0.79 6.52
CA TRP A 174 -12.60 -0.06 5.59
C TRP A 174 -11.77 0.76 4.61
N LEU A 175 -10.46 0.52 4.58
CA LEU A 175 -9.55 1.21 3.67
C LEU A 175 -9.54 0.51 2.31
N SER A 176 -9.41 1.32 1.25
CA SER A 176 -9.47 0.92 -0.18
C SER A 176 -10.87 0.99 -0.82
N GLY A 177 -11.79 1.73 -0.20
CA GLY A 177 -13.07 2.15 -0.79
C GLY A 177 -13.85 1.01 -1.45
N ARG A 178 -14.09 1.16 -2.76
CA ARG A 178 -14.85 0.19 -3.58
C ARG A 178 -14.32 -1.23 -3.49
N ASN A 179 -13.00 -1.41 -3.57
CA ASN A 179 -12.39 -2.74 -3.59
C ASN A 179 -12.64 -3.48 -2.28
N ALA A 180 -12.50 -2.76 -1.16
CA ALA A 180 -12.79 -3.31 0.15
C ALA A 180 -14.25 -3.78 0.26
N PHE A 181 -15.19 -2.94 -0.15
CA PHE A 181 -16.62 -3.27 -0.12
C PHE A 181 -16.98 -4.44 -1.03
N TYR A 182 -16.41 -4.51 -2.23
CA TYR A 182 -16.62 -5.64 -3.13
C TYR A 182 -16.09 -6.95 -2.57
N ARG A 183 -14.91 -6.90 -1.96
CA ARG A 183 -14.32 -8.08 -1.34
C ARG A 183 -15.16 -8.54 -0.14
N LEU A 184 -15.59 -7.62 0.73
CA LEU A 184 -16.52 -7.93 1.83
C LEU A 184 -17.83 -8.54 1.34
N ALA A 185 -18.43 -7.99 0.29
CA ALA A 185 -19.68 -8.49 -0.28
C ALA A 185 -19.54 -9.89 -0.93
N SER A 186 -18.32 -10.31 -1.27
CA SER A 186 -18.03 -11.66 -1.80
C SER A 186 -17.73 -12.71 -0.73
N ILE A 187 -17.63 -12.29 0.54
CA ILE A 187 -17.38 -13.21 1.64
C ILE A 187 -18.73 -13.81 2.07
N SER A 188 -18.82 -15.13 2.01
CA SER A 188 -19.94 -15.92 2.51
C SER A 188 -19.41 -16.81 3.62
N ILE A 189 -19.73 -16.46 4.86
CA ILE A 189 -19.32 -17.13 6.11
C ILE A 189 -20.52 -17.10 7.05
N ASP A 190 -20.77 -18.18 7.78
CA ASP A 190 -21.89 -18.26 8.71
C ASP A 190 -21.79 -17.22 9.84
N GLY A 191 -22.91 -16.57 10.14
CA GLY A 191 -22.98 -15.51 11.14
C GLY A 191 -22.28 -14.20 10.72
N PHE A 192 -21.89 -14.07 9.45
CA PHE A 192 -21.42 -12.82 8.85
C PHE A 192 -22.48 -12.22 7.93
N SER A 193 -22.73 -10.93 8.09
CA SER A 193 -23.60 -10.15 7.22
C SER A 193 -22.91 -8.84 6.85
N PHE A 194 -22.88 -8.56 5.55
CA PHE A 194 -22.45 -7.29 5.01
C PHE A 194 -23.48 -6.79 4.02
N LYS A 195 -24.01 -5.59 4.26
CA LYS A 195 -25.07 -4.99 3.46
C LYS A 195 -24.65 -3.58 3.06
N TYR A 196 -24.89 -3.20 1.81
CA TYR A 196 -24.71 -1.83 1.35
C TYR A 196 -25.66 -1.57 0.17
N ASP A 197 -26.07 -0.32 0.00
CA ASP A 197 -26.92 0.06 -1.12
C ASP A 197 -26.08 0.15 -2.40
N LYS A 198 -26.19 -0.86 -3.27
CA LYS A 198 -25.43 -0.91 -4.53
C LYS A 198 -25.78 0.24 -5.49
N THR A 199 -26.98 0.81 -5.39
CA THR A 199 -27.49 1.83 -6.31
C THR A 199 -27.06 3.24 -5.89
N ARG A 200 -27.02 3.49 -4.57
CA ARG A 200 -26.66 4.78 -3.98
C ARG A 200 -25.20 4.86 -3.51
N ASN A 201 -24.35 3.91 -3.91
CA ASN A 201 -22.92 3.93 -3.62
C ASN A 201 -22.07 4.20 -4.88
N PRO A 202 -21.02 5.03 -4.80
CA PRO A 202 -20.59 5.79 -3.62
C PRO A 202 -21.60 6.88 -3.27
N ILE A 203 -21.80 7.12 -1.97
CA ILE A 203 -22.72 8.16 -1.49
C ILE A 203 -22.18 9.58 -1.72
N MET A 204 -20.85 9.71 -1.81
CA MET A 204 -20.18 10.97 -2.02
C MET A 204 -18.75 10.73 -2.48
N ALA A 205 -18.35 11.27 -3.64
CA ALA A 205 -17.03 11.04 -4.22
C ALA A 205 -16.60 9.55 -4.22
N ARG A 206 -15.66 9.16 -3.36
CA ARG A 206 -15.15 7.78 -3.21
C ARG A 206 -15.46 7.19 -1.82
N ILE A 207 -16.48 7.72 -1.15
CA ILE A 207 -16.95 7.28 0.15
C ILE A 207 -18.12 6.31 -0.04
N TYR A 208 -18.02 5.18 0.63
CA TYR A 208 -19.00 4.10 0.58
C TYR A 208 -19.63 3.91 1.95
N MET A 209 -20.90 3.54 1.99
CA MET A 209 -21.67 3.36 3.22
C MET A 209 -22.36 2.00 3.22
N GLY A 210 -22.29 1.29 4.34
CA GLY A 210 -22.90 -0.02 4.53
C GLY A 210 -22.97 -0.44 5.99
N THR A 211 -23.35 -1.68 6.23
CA THR A 211 -23.52 -2.29 7.55
C THR A 211 -22.75 -3.60 7.62
N PHE A 212 -21.92 -3.76 8.65
CA PHE A 212 -21.14 -4.95 8.96
C PHE A 212 -21.66 -5.57 10.26
N ASN A 213 -22.37 -6.70 10.18
CA ASN A 213 -23.02 -7.33 11.35
C ASN A 213 -23.84 -6.35 12.21
N GLY A 214 -24.60 -5.47 11.56
CA GLY A 214 -25.39 -4.43 12.22
C GLY A 214 -24.61 -3.16 12.61
N ILE A 215 -23.28 -3.16 12.50
CA ILE A 215 -22.43 -2.02 12.84
C ILE A 215 -22.30 -1.10 11.60
N PRO A 216 -22.49 0.23 11.74
CA PRO A 216 -22.19 1.20 10.70
C PRO A 216 -20.78 1.02 10.15
N CYS A 217 -20.63 0.93 8.83
CA CYS A 217 -19.32 0.83 8.22
C CYS A 217 -19.16 1.68 6.95
N PHE A 218 -17.95 2.19 6.77
CA PHE A 218 -17.63 3.16 5.74
C PHE A 218 -16.40 2.73 4.95
N GLY A 219 -16.49 2.75 3.63
CA GLY A 219 -15.37 2.47 2.75
C GLY A 219 -14.76 3.78 2.27
N ILE A 220 -13.48 3.99 2.54
CA ILE A 220 -12.77 5.21 2.12
C ILE A 220 -11.49 4.88 1.34
N PRO A 221 -10.99 5.80 0.50
CA PRO A 221 -9.69 5.63 -0.14
C PRO A 221 -8.58 5.37 0.88
N HIS A 222 -7.59 4.56 0.49
CA HIS A 222 -6.45 4.25 1.33
C HIS A 222 -5.66 5.53 1.70
N PRO A 223 -5.18 5.72 2.96
CA PRO A 223 -4.46 6.94 3.37
C PRO A 223 -3.15 7.19 2.60
N GLY A 224 -2.55 6.13 2.06
CA GLY A 224 -1.38 6.20 1.17
C GLY A 224 -1.69 6.47 -0.31
N ALA A 225 -2.96 6.60 -0.70
CA ALA A 225 -3.32 6.94 -2.07
C ALA A 225 -3.07 8.42 -2.37
N PHE A 226 -2.85 8.74 -3.64
CA PHE A 226 -2.79 10.13 -4.12
C PHE A 226 -4.20 10.75 -4.10
N LEU A 227 -4.56 11.34 -2.97
CA LEU A 227 -5.81 12.09 -2.78
C LEU A 227 -5.56 13.59 -2.94
N THR A 228 -6.52 14.30 -3.55
CA THR A 228 -6.47 15.77 -3.56
C THR A 228 -6.80 16.34 -2.18
N THR A 229 -6.52 17.63 -1.98
CA THR A 229 -6.89 18.31 -0.73
C THR A 229 -8.39 18.32 -0.54
N GLU A 230 -9.15 18.56 -1.61
CA GLU A 230 -10.62 18.56 -1.60
C GLU A 230 -11.17 17.20 -1.20
N GLU A 231 -10.61 16.11 -1.73
CA GLU A 231 -11.01 14.75 -1.34
C GLU A 231 -10.74 14.47 0.15
N ARG A 232 -9.59 14.92 0.68
CA ARG A 232 -9.27 14.74 2.10
C ARG A 232 -10.21 15.54 3.01
N THR A 233 -10.51 16.78 2.63
CA THR A 233 -11.44 17.64 3.37
C THR A 233 -12.86 17.07 3.35
N LEU A 234 -13.31 16.58 2.19
CA LEU A 234 -14.60 15.92 2.06
C LEU A 234 -14.73 14.70 2.97
N ILE A 235 -13.69 13.86 3.04
CA ILE A 235 -13.67 12.70 3.96
C ILE A 235 -13.72 13.16 5.43
N ALA A 236 -12.98 14.22 5.79
CA ALA A 236 -13.00 14.77 7.14
C ALA A 236 -14.39 15.28 7.56
N LYS A 237 -15.03 16.06 6.68
CA LYS A 237 -16.40 16.56 6.88
C LYS A 237 -17.43 15.45 6.93
N PHE A 238 -17.28 14.44 6.08
CA PHE A 238 -18.13 13.26 6.13
C PHE A 238 -18.08 12.60 7.51
N PHE A 239 -16.88 12.33 8.05
CA PHE A 239 -16.75 11.71 9.36
C PHE A 239 -17.24 12.62 10.49
N SER A 240 -17.02 13.93 10.44
CA SER A 240 -17.56 14.84 11.47
C SER A 240 -19.08 14.80 11.53
N TYR A 241 -19.75 14.55 10.40
CA TYR A 241 -21.20 14.36 10.36
C TYR A 241 -21.62 12.98 10.90
N VAL A 242 -21.04 11.90 10.38
CA VAL A 242 -21.54 10.55 10.66
C VAL A 242 -21.09 9.95 11.99
N PHE A 243 -20.10 10.55 12.67
CA PHE A 243 -19.40 9.92 13.80
C PHE A 243 -20.31 9.48 14.96
N ASN A 244 -21.35 10.25 15.27
CA ASN A 244 -22.22 10.01 16.43
C ASN A 244 -23.48 9.17 16.12
N TYR A 245 -23.69 8.77 14.87
CA TYR A 245 -24.84 7.96 14.48
C TYR A 245 -24.62 6.48 14.86
N LYS A 246 -25.66 5.85 15.41
CA LYS A 246 -25.58 4.45 15.89
C LYS A 246 -25.90 3.44 14.79
N SER A 247 -26.65 3.87 13.78
CA SER A 247 -27.02 3.05 12.63
C SER A 247 -26.91 3.85 11.33
N ILE A 248 -26.78 3.13 10.21
CA ILE A 248 -26.81 3.76 8.88
C ILE A 248 -28.18 4.37 8.58
N ASP A 249 -29.25 3.77 9.08
CA ASP A 249 -30.62 4.19 8.81
C ASP A 249 -30.97 5.53 9.50
N GLU A 250 -30.23 5.92 10.54
CA GLU A 250 -30.36 7.24 11.18
C GLU A 250 -29.70 8.37 10.37
N ILE A 251 -28.84 8.05 9.40
CA ILE A 251 -28.09 9.05 8.64
C ILE A 251 -28.98 9.66 7.55
N ASP A 252 -29.39 10.91 7.74
CA ASP A 252 -30.06 11.70 6.69
C ASP A 252 -29.05 12.05 5.58
N LEU A 253 -29.19 11.37 4.44
CA LEU A 253 -28.33 11.56 3.27
C LEU A 253 -28.51 12.93 2.60
N ASN A 254 -29.72 13.50 2.63
CA ASN A 254 -29.99 14.81 2.02
C ASN A 254 -29.34 15.91 2.87
N ASN A 255 -29.44 15.80 4.19
CA ASN A 255 -28.77 16.73 5.10
C ASN A 255 -27.25 16.55 5.05
N LEU A 256 -26.74 15.31 4.96
CA LEU A 256 -25.31 15.06 4.74
C LEU A 256 -24.79 15.69 3.44
N GLU A 257 -25.51 15.54 2.34
CA GLU A 257 -25.14 16.16 1.06
C GLU A 257 -25.12 17.69 1.17
N SER A 258 -26.13 18.26 1.83
CA SER A 258 -26.21 19.70 2.10
C SER A 258 -25.06 20.18 3.00
N PHE A 259 -24.71 19.41 4.03
CA PHE A 259 -23.61 19.70 4.95
C PHE A 259 -22.25 19.72 4.26
N CYS A 260 -22.04 18.86 3.25
CA CYS A 260 -20.79 18.73 2.50
C CYS A 260 -20.80 19.47 1.15
N ILE A 261 -21.81 20.30 0.85
CA ILE A 261 -22.07 20.80 -0.51
C ILE A 261 -20.88 21.55 -1.13
N ASN A 262 -20.17 22.34 -0.32
CA ASN A 262 -19.03 23.14 -0.78
C ASN A 262 -17.85 22.23 -1.17
N GLU A 263 -17.55 21.23 -0.36
CA GLU A 263 -16.50 20.25 -0.60
C GLU A 263 -16.82 19.35 -1.79
N ILE A 264 -18.09 18.96 -1.96
CA ILE A 264 -18.57 18.22 -3.14
C ILE A 264 -18.36 19.04 -4.41
N GLN A 265 -18.78 20.31 -4.40
CA GLN A 265 -18.60 21.21 -5.53
C GLN A 265 -17.12 21.44 -5.85
N ALA A 266 -16.28 21.67 -4.84
CA ALA A 266 -14.84 21.83 -5.01
C ALA A 266 -14.19 20.57 -5.60
N TYR A 267 -14.57 19.39 -5.11
CA TYR A 267 -14.12 18.11 -5.66
C TYR A 267 -14.48 17.96 -7.14
N HIS A 268 -15.74 18.20 -7.51
CA HIS A 268 -16.18 18.09 -8.90
C HIS A 268 -15.56 19.16 -9.81
N LYS A 269 -15.40 20.40 -9.32
CA LYS A 269 -14.69 21.47 -10.03
C LYS A 269 -13.26 21.03 -10.34
N ARG A 270 -12.54 20.51 -9.34
CA ARG A 270 -11.18 19.99 -9.52
C ARG A 270 -11.11 18.85 -10.53
N LEU A 271 -12.09 17.96 -10.55
CA LEU A 271 -12.17 16.88 -11.55
C LEU A 271 -12.44 17.40 -12.97
N LYS A 272 -13.28 18.43 -13.12
CA LYS A 272 -13.57 19.07 -14.41
C LYS A 272 -12.38 19.91 -14.92
N GLU A 273 -11.65 20.56 -14.01
CA GLU A 273 -10.46 21.37 -14.29
C GLU A 273 -9.18 20.55 -14.45
N LYS A 274 -9.20 19.24 -14.16
CA LYS A 274 -8.17 18.36 -14.67
C LYS A 274 -8.21 18.50 -16.19
N LYS A 275 -7.22 19.20 -16.75
CA LYS A 275 -6.98 19.25 -18.20
C LYS A 275 -7.26 17.85 -18.74
N PRO A 276 -8.05 17.69 -19.81
CA PRO A 276 -8.15 16.40 -20.46
C PRO A 276 -6.72 15.92 -20.61
N VAL A 277 -6.43 14.73 -20.07
CA VAL A 277 -5.19 14.03 -20.43
C VAL A 277 -5.18 14.13 -21.94
N SER A 278 -4.22 14.88 -22.49
CA SER A 278 -4.08 15.01 -23.93
C SER A 278 -4.25 13.60 -24.47
N LYS A 279 -5.15 13.39 -25.45
CA LYS A 279 -5.28 12.10 -26.13
C LYS A 279 -3.85 11.66 -26.45
N LYS A 280 -3.25 10.80 -25.62
CA LYS A 280 -1.96 10.23 -25.89
C LYS A 280 -2.28 9.36 -27.08
N ASN A 281 -1.65 9.64 -28.22
CA ASN A 281 -1.50 8.63 -29.26
C ASN A 281 -1.16 7.34 -28.52
N ASN A 282 -1.98 6.31 -28.75
CA ASN A 282 -2.09 5.12 -27.94
C ASN A 282 -0.88 4.22 -28.19
N ILE A 283 0.32 4.73 -27.93
CA ILE A 283 1.61 4.09 -28.10
C ILE A 283 1.80 3.21 -26.87
N ASP A 284 1.78 1.90 -27.09
CA ASP A 284 2.03 0.90 -26.06
C ASP A 284 3.53 0.87 -25.73
N ILE A 285 3.93 1.77 -24.83
CA ILE A 285 5.31 1.88 -24.38
C ILE A 285 5.82 0.56 -23.79
N LYS A 286 4.96 -0.23 -23.13
CA LYS A 286 5.40 -1.50 -22.54
C LYS A 286 5.74 -2.53 -23.60
N SER A 287 4.94 -2.57 -24.67
CA SER A 287 5.25 -3.40 -25.84
C SER A 287 6.58 -3.00 -26.47
N ILE A 288 6.84 -1.69 -26.62
CA ILE A 288 8.13 -1.17 -27.13
C ILE A 288 9.29 -1.57 -26.23
N GLU A 289 9.20 -1.33 -24.92
CA GLU A 289 10.26 -1.69 -23.95
C GLU A 289 10.59 -3.18 -24.03
N HIS A 290 9.56 -4.04 -24.06
CA HIS A 290 9.72 -5.48 -24.18
C HIS A 290 10.39 -5.86 -25.52
N SER A 291 9.94 -5.30 -26.64
CA SER A 291 10.50 -5.60 -27.96
C SER A 291 11.97 -5.21 -28.07
N ILE A 292 12.36 -4.04 -27.55
CA ILE A 292 13.76 -3.60 -27.54
C ILE A 292 14.62 -4.57 -26.71
N LEU A 293 14.14 -4.94 -25.52
CA LEU A 293 14.87 -5.86 -24.64
C LEU A 293 15.01 -7.26 -25.26
N GLU A 294 13.99 -7.78 -25.93
CA GLU A 294 14.08 -9.06 -26.66
C GLU A 294 15.12 -9.00 -27.78
N ARG A 295 15.19 -7.90 -28.54
CA ARG A 295 16.20 -7.70 -29.59
C ARG A 295 17.61 -7.50 -29.03
N LYS A 296 17.74 -7.04 -27.79
CA LYS A 296 19.01 -6.84 -27.08
C LYS A 296 19.27 -7.90 -26.01
N LYS A 297 18.59 -9.05 -26.07
CA LYS A 297 18.64 -10.08 -25.02
C LYS A 297 20.03 -10.58 -24.69
N THR A 298 20.93 -10.64 -25.66
CA THR A 298 22.33 -11.07 -25.49
C THR A 298 23.17 -10.10 -24.66
N TYR A 299 22.74 -8.84 -24.55
CA TYR A 299 23.41 -7.80 -23.78
C TYR A 299 22.81 -7.64 -22.39
N ILE A 300 21.73 -8.36 -22.07
CA ILE A 300 21.04 -8.23 -20.79
C ILE A 300 21.90 -8.77 -19.66
N TYR A 301 22.10 -7.95 -18.63
CA TYR A 301 22.75 -8.34 -17.38
C TYR A 301 21.90 -7.82 -16.23
N ASN A 302 21.62 -8.66 -15.22
CA ASN A 302 20.95 -8.26 -13.98
C ASN A 302 19.50 -7.71 -14.14
N ASN A 303 18.50 -8.44 -13.63
CA ASN A 303 17.08 -8.06 -13.56
C ASN A 303 16.33 -7.84 -14.89
N GLY A 304 16.82 -8.39 -16.02
CA GLY A 304 16.01 -8.54 -17.24
C GLY A 304 15.72 -7.28 -18.05
N ASN A 305 16.05 -6.09 -17.54
CA ASN A 305 15.78 -4.80 -18.20
C ASN A 305 17.00 -3.87 -18.28
N ARG A 306 18.18 -4.40 -17.98
CA ARG A 306 19.46 -3.70 -18.04
C ARG A 306 20.35 -4.37 -19.05
N ILE A 307 21.03 -3.58 -19.86
CA ILE A 307 21.94 -4.05 -20.90
C ILE A 307 23.30 -3.37 -20.77
N ARG A 308 24.37 -4.10 -21.09
CA ARG A 308 25.75 -3.59 -21.17
C ARG A 308 26.44 -4.18 -22.41
N LYS A 309 27.46 -3.47 -22.93
CA LYS A 309 28.17 -3.86 -24.17
C LYS A 309 28.77 -5.27 -24.05
N ASP A 310 29.45 -5.51 -22.94
CA ASP A 310 30.07 -6.79 -22.58
C ASP A 310 30.25 -6.88 -21.05
N GLU A 311 30.90 -7.94 -20.57
CA GLU A 311 31.11 -8.18 -19.15
C GLU A 311 32.01 -7.16 -18.44
N ASN A 312 32.91 -6.52 -19.19
CA ASN A 312 33.88 -5.55 -18.69
C ASN A 312 33.38 -4.10 -18.76
N ALA A 313 32.26 -3.86 -19.44
CA ALA A 313 31.67 -2.54 -19.59
C ALA A 313 31.39 -1.89 -18.23
N GLN A 314 31.98 -0.71 -18.01
CA GLN A 314 31.85 0.07 -16.77
C GLN A 314 30.50 0.76 -16.61
N TYR A 315 29.72 0.86 -17.69
CA TYR A 315 28.41 1.49 -17.73
C TYR A 315 27.36 0.57 -18.33
N GLY A 316 26.10 0.81 -17.97
CA GLY A 316 24.97 0.09 -18.50
C GLY A 316 23.76 0.98 -18.76
N ILE A 317 22.89 0.47 -19.61
CA ILE A 317 21.66 1.12 -20.04
C ILE A 317 20.49 0.38 -19.40
N THR A 318 19.55 1.12 -18.83
CA THR A 318 18.28 0.58 -18.30
C THR A 318 17.13 1.08 -19.16
N ILE A 319 16.27 0.16 -19.61
CA ILE A 319 15.04 0.50 -20.35
C ILE A 319 13.87 0.22 -19.42
N ALA A 320 13.22 1.29 -18.95
CA ALA A 320 12.09 1.18 -18.03
C ALA A 320 11.31 2.49 -17.92
N GLU A 321 10.05 2.39 -17.50
CA GLU A 321 9.20 3.53 -17.12
C GLU A 321 9.07 4.62 -18.21
N SER A 322 9.17 4.23 -19.48
CA SER A 322 9.18 5.10 -20.68
C SER A 322 10.48 5.87 -20.94
N TYR A 323 11.61 5.40 -20.43
CA TYR A 323 12.92 6.05 -20.59
C TYR A 323 14.05 5.07 -20.94
N ILE A 324 15.08 5.64 -21.57
CA ILE A 324 16.46 5.14 -21.54
C ILE A 324 17.16 5.82 -20.37
N PHE A 325 17.77 5.04 -19.49
CA PHE A 325 18.63 5.53 -18.43
C PHE A 325 20.05 5.00 -18.57
N VAL A 326 21.04 5.82 -18.26
CA VAL A 326 22.46 5.45 -18.22
C VAL A 326 22.97 5.57 -16.80
N ARG A 327 23.72 4.56 -16.36
CA ARG A 327 24.38 4.46 -15.04
C ARG A 327 25.62 3.58 -15.15
N GLN A 328 26.42 3.51 -14.09
CA GLN A 328 27.50 2.54 -13.98
C GLN A 328 26.96 1.10 -14.09
N ALA A 329 27.77 0.16 -14.55
CA ALA A 329 27.45 -1.26 -14.47
C ALA A 329 27.75 -1.77 -13.06
N TYR A 330 26.95 -2.74 -12.59
CA TYR A 330 27.08 -3.30 -11.24
C TYR A 330 27.10 -4.81 -11.36
N GLU A 331 28.08 -5.45 -10.73
CA GLU A 331 28.20 -6.91 -10.74
C GLU A 331 27.25 -7.61 -9.76
N ASP A 332 26.82 -6.93 -8.69
CA ASP A 332 26.02 -7.56 -7.63
C ASP A 332 24.72 -6.82 -7.26
N LYS A 333 23.83 -7.55 -6.57
CA LYS A 333 22.48 -7.14 -6.10
C LYS A 333 22.43 -5.81 -5.30
N TYR A 334 23.57 -5.29 -4.86
CA TYR A 334 23.66 -4.12 -3.98
C TYR A 334 23.75 -2.82 -4.78
N LYS A 335 22.76 -1.95 -4.53
CA LYS A 335 22.42 -0.73 -5.26
C LYS A 335 23.35 0.47 -4.95
N THR A 336 24.63 0.25 -4.70
CA THR A 336 25.55 1.33 -4.31
C THR A 336 26.41 1.73 -5.50
N PRO A 337 26.19 2.92 -6.12
CA PRO A 337 27.00 3.41 -7.24
C PRO A 337 28.49 3.30 -6.92
N GLN A 338 29.21 2.53 -7.73
CA GLN A 338 30.66 2.61 -7.74
C GLN A 338 30.98 3.87 -8.52
N ILE A 339 31.44 4.90 -7.82
CA ILE A 339 31.83 6.17 -8.42
C ILE A 339 32.97 5.88 -9.39
N ASN A 340 32.79 6.28 -10.65
CA ASN A 340 33.79 6.11 -11.69
C ASN A 340 34.47 7.47 -11.94
N PRO A 341 35.82 7.53 -12.00
CA PRO A 341 36.53 8.78 -12.34
C PRO A 341 36.06 9.44 -13.64
N ASN A 342 35.50 8.65 -14.58
CA ASN A 342 35.00 9.12 -15.87
C ASN A 342 33.52 9.53 -15.86
N ASP A 343 32.82 9.51 -14.70
CA ASP A 343 31.39 9.81 -14.61
C ASP A 343 31.04 11.20 -15.16
N ASP A 344 31.81 12.23 -14.82
CA ASP A 344 31.57 13.60 -15.27
C ASP A 344 31.74 13.74 -16.80
N ILE A 345 32.73 13.04 -17.37
CA ILE A 345 32.95 12.99 -18.82
C ILE A 345 31.75 12.35 -19.53
N VAL A 346 31.24 11.25 -18.98
CA VAL A 346 30.06 10.57 -19.51
C VAL A 346 28.81 11.45 -19.40
N ILE A 347 28.62 12.16 -18.29
CA ILE A 347 27.51 13.09 -18.11
C ILE A 347 27.52 14.18 -19.16
N GLU A 348 28.67 14.80 -19.45
CA GLU A 348 28.77 15.84 -20.49
C GLU A 348 28.48 15.29 -21.89
N LYS A 349 29.06 14.14 -22.26
CA LYS A 349 28.74 13.47 -23.54
C LYS A 349 27.25 13.13 -23.67
N LEU A 350 26.60 12.72 -22.60
CA LEU A 350 25.16 12.42 -22.58
C LEU A 350 24.32 13.70 -22.72
N LYS A 351 24.73 14.82 -22.10
CA LYS A 351 24.06 16.12 -22.24
C LYS A 351 24.10 16.62 -23.69
N GLU A 352 25.22 16.47 -24.39
CA GLU A 352 25.34 16.80 -25.82
C GLU A 352 24.35 16.01 -26.68
N LYS A 353 24.02 14.77 -26.28
CA LYS A 353 22.99 13.94 -26.92
C LYS A 353 21.57 14.17 -26.39
N GLY A 354 21.35 15.20 -25.56
CA GLY A 354 20.03 15.60 -25.06
C GLY A 354 19.52 14.81 -23.86
N TYR A 355 20.38 14.04 -23.18
CA TYR A 355 20.00 13.38 -21.92
C TYR A 355 20.00 14.37 -20.75
N LYS A 356 19.12 14.13 -19.79
CA LYS A 356 19.02 14.93 -18.57
C LYS A 356 19.56 14.14 -17.38
N SER A 357 20.41 14.79 -16.60
CA SER A 357 20.87 14.24 -15.32
C SER A 357 19.69 14.09 -14.34
N ARG A 358 19.69 13.00 -13.57
CA ARG A 358 18.65 12.70 -12.58
C ARG A 358 19.32 12.03 -11.39
N LYS A 359 18.82 12.25 -10.17
CA LYS A 359 19.39 11.64 -8.96
C LYS A 359 19.54 10.12 -9.12
N GLY A 360 20.79 9.63 -9.08
CA GLY A 360 21.16 8.22 -9.23
C GLY A 360 21.32 7.71 -10.66
N TRP A 361 21.32 8.61 -11.66
CA TRP A 361 21.50 8.29 -13.08
C TRP A 361 22.41 9.32 -13.75
N LEU A 362 23.33 8.86 -14.60
CA LEU A 362 24.23 9.73 -15.36
C LEU A 362 23.47 10.48 -16.45
N GLY A 363 22.48 9.82 -17.07
CA GLY A 363 21.59 10.45 -18.03
C GLY A 363 20.25 9.74 -18.15
N SER A 364 19.22 10.48 -18.52
CA SER A 364 17.89 9.96 -18.80
C SER A 364 17.26 10.66 -20.01
N ARG A 365 16.59 9.89 -20.87
CA ARG A 365 15.87 10.42 -22.04
C ARG A 365 14.60 9.61 -22.30
N LYS A 366 13.49 10.26 -22.66
CA LYS A 366 12.20 9.59 -22.88
C LYS A 366 12.20 8.83 -24.20
N LEU A 367 11.61 7.64 -24.22
CA LEU A 367 11.44 6.86 -25.47
C LEU A 367 10.64 7.63 -26.53
N MET A 368 9.63 8.39 -26.09
CA MET A 368 8.80 9.23 -26.95
C MET A 368 9.55 10.39 -27.63
N GLU A 369 10.78 10.71 -27.22
CA GLU A 369 11.59 11.72 -27.89
C GLU A 369 12.31 11.17 -29.12
N PHE A 370 12.28 9.85 -29.32
CA PHE A 370 12.90 9.17 -30.47
C PHE A 370 11.93 8.99 -31.65
N GLY A 371 10.63 9.18 -31.47
CA GLY A 371 9.69 9.01 -32.58
C GLY A 371 8.25 9.27 -32.21
N SER A 372 7.42 9.23 -33.25
CA SER A 372 5.98 9.52 -33.20
C SER A 372 5.11 8.27 -33.34
N THR A 373 5.70 7.12 -33.69
CA THR A 373 5.04 5.81 -33.83
C THR A 373 5.83 4.73 -33.08
N GLU A 374 5.19 3.63 -32.70
CA GLU A 374 5.85 2.53 -31.95
C GLU A 374 7.07 1.97 -32.69
N LYS A 375 6.92 1.71 -33.99
CA LYS A 375 7.99 1.17 -34.85
C LYS A 375 9.16 2.16 -34.99
N GLU A 376 8.87 3.44 -35.14
CA GLU A 376 9.90 4.48 -35.24
C GLU A 376 10.67 4.62 -33.91
N ILE A 377 9.95 4.64 -32.78
CA ILE A 377 10.57 4.71 -31.46
C ILE A 377 11.45 3.48 -31.24
N GLU A 378 10.96 2.27 -31.49
CA GLU A 378 11.72 1.04 -31.32
C GLU A 378 13.02 1.07 -32.14
N GLN A 379 12.92 1.40 -33.44
CA GLN A 379 14.08 1.44 -34.33
C GLN A 379 15.13 2.46 -33.85
N LYS A 380 14.72 3.70 -33.59
CA LYS A 380 15.67 4.76 -33.20
C LYS A 380 16.25 4.54 -31.82
N VAL A 381 15.51 3.92 -30.90
CA VAL A 381 16.05 3.54 -29.57
C VAL A 381 17.09 2.43 -29.70
N ILE A 382 16.89 1.45 -30.59
CA ILE A 382 17.89 0.40 -30.85
C ILE A 382 19.18 0.99 -31.44
N GLU A 383 19.05 1.91 -32.40
CA GLU A 383 20.17 2.65 -32.97
C GLU A 383 20.91 3.45 -31.89
N GLU A 384 20.15 4.16 -31.04
CA GLU A 384 20.72 4.92 -29.93
C GLU A 384 21.45 4.04 -28.92
N ILE A 385 20.94 2.84 -28.60
CA ILE A 385 21.63 1.90 -27.71
C ILE A 385 23.01 1.51 -28.27
N ASN A 386 23.11 1.28 -29.58
CA ASN A 386 24.40 0.96 -30.21
C ASN A 386 25.36 2.15 -30.10
N LEU A 387 24.88 3.37 -30.35
CA LEU A 387 25.69 4.58 -30.21
C LEU A 387 26.13 4.79 -28.76
N LEU A 388 25.26 4.50 -27.79
CA LEU A 388 25.60 4.57 -26.38
C LEU A 388 26.65 3.53 -25.99
N PHE A 389 26.64 2.32 -26.54
CA PHE A 389 27.71 1.35 -26.27
C PHE A 389 29.08 1.84 -26.71
N GLU A 390 29.19 2.57 -27.82
CA GLU A 390 30.45 3.18 -28.23
C GLU A 390 30.81 4.42 -27.40
N LEU A 391 29.80 5.25 -27.06
CA LEU A 391 30.02 6.46 -26.26
C LEU A 391 30.52 6.16 -24.84
N LEU A 392 30.04 5.05 -24.27
CA LEU A 392 30.29 4.62 -22.90
C LEU A 392 31.52 3.71 -22.77
N ASP A 393 32.22 3.42 -23.87
CA ASP A 393 33.48 2.70 -23.88
C ASP A 393 34.63 3.68 -23.60
N VAL A 394 34.80 4.06 -22.32
CA VAL A 394 35.70 5.14 -21.87
C VAL A 394 36.63 4.66 -20.75
#